data_AF-A0A953RGS8-F1
#
_entry.id   AF-A0A953RGS8-F1
#
_cell.length_a   1.000
_cell.length_b   1.000
_cell.length_c   1.000
_cell.angle_alpha   90.00
_cell.angle_beta   90.00
_cell.angle_gamma   90.00
#
_symmetry.space_group_name_H-M   'P 1'
#
loop_
_entity.id
_entity.type
_entity.pdbx_description
1 polymer ?
#
loop_
_entity_poly.entity_id
_entity_poly.type
_entity_poly.pdbx_seq_one_letter_code
_entity_poly.pdbx_strand_id
1 'polypeptide(L)'
;MLVAYRKSTSPDRLSREIDEELQSHIAEAIEQGREPAEARRAFGPTLRRREESRDVRLLPWLDSLRADAIFGWRQITKKKVTSAAAILSLALSIGACTSAFRLIDALLLRPLPVAAPERLYAFSYQGIGFDGKFQTRDNCEYPMFRQLRAAVKDEADLLAITYANRWDLTYGSDQEMEKAYLQYVSGWMFGSFGLRPALGRLLTENDDLKPGAHPYAVVSYDYWSRRFGRDPKAIGRTFRMGNDLYQIVGVAGERFTGTEPGTVTRRIVQFQQ
;
A
#
# COMPACT_ATOMS: atom_id res chain seq x y z
N MET A 1 -5.26 32.45 52.82
CA MET A 1 -4.78 33.56 51.98
C MET A 1 -3.90 32.96 50.89
N LEU A 2 -4.41 32.84 49.66
CA LEU A 2 -3.66 32.31 48.52
C LEU A 2 -4.11 33.09 47.29
N VAL A 3 -3.26 34.03 46.89
CA VAL A 3 -3.51 34.98 45.80
C VAL A 3 -3.27 34.27 44.48
N ALA A 4 -4.31 34.21 43.65
CA ALA A 4 -4.26 33.68 42.31
C ALA A 4 -3.48 34.63 41.38
N TYR A 5 -2.41 34.13 40.76
CA TYR A 5 -1.69 34.87 39.73
C TYR A 5 -2.39 34.66 38.37
N ARG A 6 -3.16 35.65 37.92
CA ARG A 6 -3.81 35.68 36.60
C ARG A 6 -2.92 36.46 35.63
N LYS A 7 -2.06 35.77 34.87
CA LYS A 7 -1.33 36.39 33.75
C LYS A 7 -2.21 36.29 32.49
N SER A 8 -3.08 37.27 32.31
CA SER A 8 -3.78 37.52 31.05
C SER A 8 -3.18 38.79 30.47
N THR A 9 -2.21 38.63 29.58
CA THR A 9 -1.75 39.75 28.75
C THR A 9 -2.67 39.78 27.54
N SER A 10 -3.75 40.58 27.66
CA SER A 10 -4.61 40.90 26.52
C SER A 10 -3.76 41.65 25.48
N PRO A 11 -3.84 41.30 24.18
CA PRO A 11 -3.15 42.02 23.11
C PRO A 11 -3.43 43.52 23.13
N ASP A 12 -4.62 43.96 23.58
CA ASP A 12 -4.96 45.37 23.71
C ASP A 12 -4.15 46.11 24.79
N ARG A 13 -3.72 45.42 25.84
CA ARG A 13 -2.97 46.04 26.94
C ARG A 13 -1.52 46.27 26.55
N LEU A 14 -0.93 45.33 25.81
CA LEU A 14 0.43 45.46 25.31
C LEU A 14 0.53 46.58 24.26
N SER A 15 -0.44 46.66 23.35
CA SER A 15 -0.55 47.78 22.40
C SER A 15 -0.65 49.13 23.13
N ARG A 16 -1.40 49.18 24.25
CA ARG A 16 -1.54 50.41 25.04
C ARG A 16 -0.27 50.78 25.81
N GLU A 17 0.42 49.81 26.40
CA GLU A 17 1.71 50.05 27.08
C GLU A 17 2.78 50.54 26.10
N ILE A 18 2.76 50.04 24.85
CA ILE A 18 3.66 50.48 23.78
C ILE A 18 3.32 51.90 23.30
N ASP A 19 2.04 52.23 23.15
CA ASP A 19 1.62 53.59 22.81
C ASP A 19 1.97 54.60 23.92
N GLU A 20 1.84 54.19 25.19
CA GLU A 20 2.20 54.99 26.36
C GLU A 20 3.73 55.26 26.42
N GLU A 21 4.56 54.24 26.20
CA GLU A 21 6.04 54.37 26.16
C GLU A 21 6.53 55.17 24.94
N LEU A 22 5.83 55.07 23.80
CA LEU A 22 6.12 55.87 22.61
C LEU A 22 5.83 57.36 22.85
N GLN A 23 4.73 57.68 23.54
CA GLN A 23 4.41 59.06 23.89
C GLN A 23 5.40 59.65 24.89
N SER A 24 5.87 58.87 25.87
CA SER A 24 6.85 59.35 26.86
C SER A 24 8.19 59.71 26.20
N HIS A 25 8.69 58.90 25.28
CA HIS A 25 9.96 59.18 24.61
C HIS A 25 9.88 60.35 23.62
N ILE A 26 8.72 60.56 22.97
CA ILE A 26 8.50 61.74 22.14
C ILE A 26 8.44 63.01 23.01
N ALA A 27 7.78 62.95 24.17
CA ALA A 27 7.72 64.07 25.10
C ALA A 27 9.11 64.42 25.67
N GLU A 28 9.89 63.42 26.07
CA GLU A 28 11.25 63.59 26.60
C GLU A 28 12.22 64.17 25.54
N ALA A 29 12.09 63.76 24.27
CA ALA A 29 12.90 64.30 23.18
C ALA A 29 12.55 65.77 22.86
N ILE A 30 11.30 66.18 23.05
CA ILE A 30 10.86 67.57 22.91
C ILE A 30 11.40 68.41 24.08
N GLU A 31 11.39 67.86 25.30
CA GLU A 31 11.90 68.52 26.50
C GLU A 31 13.43 68.75 26.45
N GLN A 32 14.17 67.85 25.79
CA GLN A 32 15.59 68.02 25.50
C GLN A 32 15.91 68.98 24.34
N GLY A 33 14.90 69.73 23.85
CA GLY A 33 15.09 70.84 22.90
C GLY A 33 15.04 70.46 21.42
N ARG A 34 14.55 69.27 21.06
CA ARG A 34 14.37 68.89 19.64
C ARG A 34 13.06 69.43 19.07
N GLU A 35 13.07 69.73 17.77
CA GLU A 35 11.87 70.18 17.07
C GLU A 35 10.78 69.08 17.07
N PRO A 36 9.51 69.37 17.38
CA PRO A 36 8.46 68.35 17.54
C PRO A 36 8.20 67.51 16.28
N ALA A 37 8.43 68.08 15.09
CA ALA A 37 8.29 67.38 13.82
C ALA A 37 9.42 66.38 13.57
N GLU A 38 10.63 66.68 14.07
CA GLU A 38 11.82 65.84 13.90
C GLU A 38 11.81 64.66 14.90
N ALA A 39 11.38 64.90 16.14
CA ALA A 39 11.18 63.85 17.14
C ALA A 39 10.17 62.78 16.67
N ARG A 40 9.03 63.21 16.09
CA ARG A 40 8.03 62.30 15.52
C ARG A 40 8.54 61.49 14.33
N ARG A 41 9.43 62.07 13.50
CA ARG A 41 10.03 61.39 12.35
C ARG A 41 11.16 60.43 12.73
N ALA A 42 11.91 60.72 13.79
CA ALA A 42 13.03 59.88 14.24
C ALA A 42 12.56 58.58 14.92
N PHE A 43 11.48 58.64 15.70
CA PHE A 43 10.97 57.50 16.48
C PHE A 43 9.85 56.70 15.78
N GLY A 44 9.19 57.26 14.76
CA GLY A 44 8.11 56.58 14.01
C GLY A 44 8.53 55.36 13.16
N PRO A 45 9.68 55.37 12.45
CA PRO A 45 10.07 54.25 11.57
C PRO A 45 10.96 53.19 12.24
N THR A 46 11.71 53.56 13.28
CA THR A 46 12.78 52.74 13.88
C THR A 46 12.26 51.70 14.87
N LEU A 47 11.16 51.99 15.57
CA LEU A 47 10.49 51.03 16.46
C LEU A 47 9.48 50.12 15.74
N ARG A 48 8.82 50.62 14.67
CA ARG A 48 7.96 49.80 13.79
C ARG A 48 8.71 48.66 13.08
N ARG A 49 10.02 48.83 12.85
CA ARG A 49 10.91 47.75 12.35
C ARG A 49 11.35 46.76 13.43
N ARG A 50 11.21 47.08 14.72
CA ARG A 50 11.47 46.15 15.83
C ARG A 50 10.36 45.10 15.97
N GLU A 51 9.18 45.37 15.40
CA GLU A 51 8.02 44.47 15.33
C GLU A 51 8.17 43.33 14.28
N GLU A 52 9.20 43.38 13.42
CA GLU A 52 9.47 42.33 12.41
C GLU A 52 10.32 41.16 12.94
N SER A 53 10.50 41.05 14.25
CA SER A 53 11.12 39.85 14.83
C SER A 53 10.18 38.66 14.70
N ARG A 54 10.48 37.77 13.75
CA ARG A 54 9.83 36.47 13.51
C ARG A 54 9.57 35.65 14.78
N ASP A 55 10.44 35.74 15.79
CA ASP A 55 10.33 35.04 17.07
C ASP A 55 9.20 35.60 17.96
N VAL A 56 8.90 36.89 17.85
CA VAL A 56 7.79 37.54 18.59
C VAL A 56 6.44 37.10 18.03
N ARG A 57 6.37 36.56 16.80
CA ARG A 57 5.12 36.00 16.24
C ARG A 57 4.91 34.53 16.55
N LEU A 58 5.98 33.74 16.73
CA LEU A 58 5.87 32.30 16.98
C LEU A 58 5.35 31.98 18.39
N LEU A 59 5.83 32.70 19.40
CA LEU A 59 5.42 32.47 20.80
C LEU A 59 3.93 32.78 21.04
N PRO A 60 3.38 33.93 20.61
CA PRO A 60 1.95 34.20 20.74
C PRO A 60 1.08 33.28 19.89
N TRP A 61 1.55 32.86 18.71
CA TRP A 61 0.83 31.89 17.87
C TRP A 61 0.72 30.52 18.54
N LEU A 62 1.80 30.02 19.17
CA LEU A 62 1.77 28.78 19.95
C LEU A 62 0.87 28.88 21.18
N ASP A 63 0.92 30.00 21.90
CA ASP A 63 0.04 30.24 23.05
C ASP A 63 -1.43 30.33 22.64
N SER A 64 -1.71 30.91 21.46
CA SER A 64 -3.05 30.99 20.90
C SER A 64 -3.57 29.60 20.49
N LEU A 65 -2.77 28.80 19.80
CA LEU A 65 -3.10 27.40 19.48
C LEU A 65 -3.34 26.57 20.74
N ARG A 66 -2.56 26.78 21.80
CA ARG A 66 -2.74 26.09 23.08
C ARG A 66 -4.05 26.51 23.75
N ALA A 67 -4.35 27.81 23.77
CA ALA A 67 -5.60 28.33 24.32
C ALA A 67 -6.81 27.78 23.56
N ASP A 68 -6.75 27.75 22.23
CA ASP A 68 -7.79 27.21 21.35
C ASP A 68 -7.97 25.70 21.53
N ALA A 69 -6.87 24.94 21.69
CA ALA A 69 -6.93 23.50 21.96
C ALA A 69 -7.57 23.18 23.33
N ILE A 70 -7.19 23.92 24.39
CA ILE A 70 -7.79 23.76 25.73
C ILE A 70 -9.27 24.14 25.72
N PHE A 71 -9.61 25.22 25.01
CA PHE A 71 -10.99 25.66 24.86
C PHE A 71 -11.82 24.64 24.08
N GLY A 72 -11.30 24.12 22.96
CA GLY A 72 -11.91 23.05 22.18
C GLY A 72 -12.15 21.77 23.00
N TRP A 73 -11.16 21.36 23.80
CA TRP A 73 -11.29 20.21 24.71
C TRP A 73 -12.40 20.41 25.76
N ARG A 74 -12.48 21.61 26.35
CA ARG A 74 -13.58 21.98 27.27
C ARG A 74 -14.94 21.99 26.58
N GLN A 75 -15.01 22.39 25.32
CA GLN A 75 -16.25 22.38 24.53
C GLN A 75 -16.73 20.93 24.28
N ILE A 76 -15.80 20.04 23.94
CA ILE A 76 -16.05 18.60 23.70
C ILE A 76 -16.58 17.91 24.96
N THR A 77 -15.98 18.20 26.11
CA THR A 77 -16.40 17.61 27.40
C THR A 77 -17.73 18.16 27.93
N LYS A 78 -18.11 19.40 27.55
CA LYS A 78 -19.42 19.99 27.88
C LYS A 78 -20.57 19.42 27.05
N LYS A 79 -20.37 19.16 25.75
CA LYS A 79 -21.42 18.66 24.84
C LYS A 79 -21.21 17.19 24.46
N LYS A 80 -21.21 16.32 25.48
CA LYS A 80 -20.85 14.90 25.37
C LYS A 80 -21.57 14.13 24.26
N VAL A 81 -22.87 14.33 24.07
CA VAL A 81 -23.66 13.56 23.08
C VAL A 81 -23.30 13.95 21.64
N THR A 82 -23.33 15.24 21.31
CA THR A 82 -23.01 15.71 19.95
C THR A 82 -21.54 15.50 19.62
N SER A 83 -20.65 15.67 20.59
CA SER A 83 -19.22 15.40 20.38
C SER A 83 -18.95 13.91 20.22
N ALA A 84 -19.62 13.03 20.98
CA ALA A 84 -19.50 11.59 20.78
C ALA A 84 -20.00 11.15 19.40
N ALA A 85 -21.15 11.67 18.94
CA ALA A 85 -21.66 11.38 17.60
C ALA A 85 -20.69 11.83 16.50
N ALA A 86 -20.12 13.04 16.63
CA ALA A 86 -19.13 13.55 15.69
C ALA A 86 -17.83 12.72 15.68
N ILE A 87 -17.31 12.37 16.86
CA ILE A 87 -16.10 11.53 17.01
C ILE A 87 -16.34 10.14 16.41
N LEU A 88 -17.49 9.52 16.70
CA LEU A 88 -17.83 8.20 16.16
C LEU A 88 -17.96 8.22 14.64
N SER A 89 -18.62 9.25 14.09
CA SER A 89 -18.74 9.41 12.63
C SER A 89 -17.37 9.59 11.97
N LEU A 90 -16.50 10.42 12.56
CA LEU A 90 -15.14 10.63 12.08
C LEU A 90 -14.30 9.35 12.18
N ALA A 91 -14.37 8.65 13.31
CA ALA A 91 -13.65 7.40 13.55
C ALA A 91 -14.09 6.31 12.58
N LEU A 92 -15.40 6.20 12.29
CA LEU A 92 -15.94 5.25 11.32
C LEU A 92 -15.46 5.57 9.91
N SER A 93 -15.48 6.83 9.51
CA SER A 93 -14.99 7.27 8.19
C SER A 93 -13.49 7.01 8.01
N ILE A 94 -12.67 7.39 9.00
CA ILE A 94 -11.22 7.13 8.99
C ILE A 94 -10.95 5.62 9.00
N GLY A 95 -11.67 4.85 9.82
CA GLY A 95 -11.54 3.40 9.91
C GLY A 95 -11.90 2.70 8.60
N ALA A 96 -12.98 3.12 7.95
CA ALA A 96 -13.41 2.59 6.65
C ALA A 96 -12.37 2.88 5.55
N CYS A 97 -11.93 4.14 5.43
CA CYS A 97 -10.89 4.52 4.46
C CYS A 97 -9.57 3.77 4.72
N THR A 98 -9.13 3.71 5.98
CA THR A 98 -7.90 3.00 6.35
C THR A 98 -8.00 1.51 6.09
N SER A 99 -9.15 0.88 6.37
CA SER A 99 -9.36 -0.54 6.11
C SER A 99 -9.37 -0.85 4.62
N ALA A 100 -10.00 -0.01 3.80
CA ALA A 100 -9.98 -0.14 2.35
C ALA A 100 -8.54 -0.02 1.81
N PHE A 101 -7.77 0.97 2.28
CA PHE A 101 -6.36 1.10 1.90
C PHE A 101 -5.50 -0.06 2.40
N ARG A 102 -5.72 -0.56 3.62
CA ARG A 102 -5.02 -1.75 4.14
C ARG A 102 -5.34 -3.00 3.31
N LEU A 103 -6.58 -3.13 2.87
CA LEU A 103 -7.00 -4.21 1.97
C LEU A 103 -6.32 -4.05 0.62
N ILE A 104 -6.36 -2.87 0.00
CA ILE A 104 -5.67 -2.58 -1.26
C ILE A 104 -4.16 -2.82 -1.14
N ASP A 105 -3.53 -2.36 -0.06
CA ASP A 105 -2.10 -2.56 0.20
C ASP A 105 -1.75 -4.05 0.32
N ALA A 106 -2.54 -4.80 1.10
CA ALA A 106 -2.35 -6.23 1.26
C ALA A 106 -2.66 -7.04 -0.01
N LEU A 107 -3.59 -6.57 -0.84
CA LEU A 107 -4.09 -7.27 -2.02
C LEU A 107 -3.42 -6.81 -3.33
N LEU A 108 -2.86 -5.62 -3.44
CA LEU A 108 -2.32 -5.09 -4.70
C LEU A 108 -0.85 -4.69 -4.60
N LEU A 109 -0.39 -4.26 -3.42
CA LEU A 109 0.93 -3.66 -3.25
C LEU A 109 1.92 -4.54 -2.49
N ARG A 110 1.47 -5.66 -1.90
CA ARG A 110 2.39 -6.58 -1.23
C ARG A 110 3.31 -7.21 -2.28
N PRO A 111 4.64 -6.98 -2.20
CA PRO A 111 5.56 -7.57 -3.17
C PRO A 111 5.41 -9.09 -3.10
N LEU A 112 5.33 -9.70 -4.28
CA LEU A 112 5.32 -11.15 -4.43
C LEU A 112 6.45 -11.74 -3.58
N PRO A 113 6.19 -12.76 -2.74
CA PRO A 113 7.20 -13.35 -1.86
C PRO A 113 8.15 -14.25 -2.68
N VAL A 114 8.90 -13.61 -3.56
CA VAL A 114 9.81 -14.23 -4.54
C VAL A 114 11.20 -13.63 -4.35
N ALA A 115 12.23 -14.38 -4.71
CA ALA A 115 13.60 -13.88 -4.68
C ALA A 115 13.73 -12.67 -5.64
N ALA A 116 14.01 -11.48 -5.10
CA ALA A 116 14.21 -10.22 -5.84
C ALA A 116 12.98 -9.67 -6.62
N PRO A 117 11.91 -9.23 -5.92
CA PRO A 117 10.72 -8.64 -6.56
C PRO A 117 11.04 -7.39 -7.40
N GLU A 118 12.09 -6.63 -7.06
CA GLU A 118 12.57 -5.46 -7.78
C GLU A 118 13.15 -5.76 -9.18
N ARG A 119 13.38 -7.04 -9.52
CA ARG A 119 13.88 -7.48 -10.83
C ARG A 119 12.80 -8.06 -11.74
N LEU A 120 11.54 -8.02 -11.32
CA LEU A 120 10.43 -8.51 -12.13
C LEU A 120 9.88 -7.41 -13.03
N TYR A 121 9.92 -7.66 -14.34
CA TYR A 121 9.35 -6.80 -15.35
C TYR A 121 8.18 -7.50 -16.04
N ALA A 122 7.07 -6.77 -16.22
CA ALA A 122 5.98 -7.25 -17.05
C ALA A 122 6.37 -7.03 -18.52
N PHE A 123 6.37 -8.12 -19.30
CA PHE A 123 6.58 -8.03 -20.74
C PHE A 123 5.26 -7.63 -21.41
N SER A 124 5.27 -6.52 -22.14
CA SER A 124 4.15 -6.08 -22.96
C SER A 124 4.65 -5.56 -24.30
N TYR A 125 3.95 -5.89 -25.37
CA TYR A 125 4.26 -5.41 -26.72
C TYR A 125 3.05 -4.73 -27.35
N GLN A 126 3.31 -3.80 -28.26
CA GLN A 126 2.23 -3.17 -29.04
C GLN A 126 1.90 -4.02 -30.25
N GLY A 127 0.63 -4.43 -30.34
CA GLY A 127 0.07 -5.09 -31.51
C GLY A 127 -1.07 -4.26 -32.11
N ILE A 128 -1.49 -4.62 -33.30
CA ILE A 128 -2.70 -4.07 -33.91
C ILE A 128 -3.88 -4.96 -33.48
N GLY A 129 -4.87 -4.36 -32.83
CA GLY A 129 -6.13 -5.01 -32.47
C GLY A 129 -6.97 -5.37 -33.69
N PHE A 130 -8.00 -6.20 -33.50
CA PHE A 130 -8.97 -6.50 -34.57
C PHE A 130 -9.70 -5.24 -35.08
N ASP A 131 -9.69 -4.18 -34.28
CA ASP A 131 -10.24 -2.85 -34.60
C ASP A 131 -9.24 -1.93 -35.33
N GLY A 132 -8.07 -2.44 -35.72
CA GLY A 132 -7.03 -1.67 -36.42
C GLY A 132 -6.29 -0.67 -35.53
N LYS A 133 -6.56 -0.65 -34.22
CA LYS A 133 -5.92 0.28 -33.28
C LYS A 133 -4.72 -0.37 -32.61
N PHE A 134 -3.76 0.45 -32.19
CA PHE A 134 -2.69 -0.01 -31.32
C PHE A 134 -3.27 -0.48 -29.99
N GLN A 135 -2.97 -1.73 -29.64
CA GLN A 135 -3.33 -2.33 -28.37
C GLN A 135 -2.06 -2.89 -27.73
N THR A 136 -1.84 -2.54 -26.47
CA THR A 136 -0.80 -3.17 -25.65
C THR A 136 -1.28 -4.56 -25.27
N ARG A 137 -0.50 -5.58 -25.65
CA ARG A 137 -0.73 -6.98 -25.30
C ARG A 137 0.35 -7.46 -24.36
N ASP A 138 -0.06 -8.16 -23.32
CA ASP A 138 0.78 -8.85 -22.35
C ASP A 138 0.72 -10.38 -22.52
N ASN A 139 -0.08 -10.86 -23.48
CA ASN A 139 -0.26 -12.27 -23.79
C ASN A 139 0.47 -12.68 -25.07
N CYS A 140 1.04 -13.88 -25.05
CA CYS A 140 1.68 -14.47 -26.22
C CYS A 140 1.31 -15.96 -26.32
N GLU A 141 1.30 -16.48 -27.54
CA GLU A 141 1.21 -17.92 -27.74
C GLU A 141 2.49 -18.59 -27.23
N TYR A 142 2.37 -19.79 -26.67
CA TYR A 142 3.49 -20.51 -26.06
C TYR A 142 4.69 -20.72 -27.01
N PRO A 143 4.52 -21.03 -28.31
CA PRO A 143 5.63 -21.09 -29.26
C PRO A 143 6.38 -19.76 -29.42
N MET A 144 5.66 -18.63 -29.43
CA MET A 144 6.26 -17.30 -29.49
C MET A 144 7.04 -16.99 -28.20
N PHE A 145 6.46 -17.32 -27.03
CA PHE A 145 7.16 -17.20 -25.75
C PHE A 145 8.49 -17.96 -25.74
N ARG A 146 8.52 -19.18 -26.27
CA ARG A 146 9.75 -19.98 -26.38
C ARG A 146 10.83 -19.32 -27.25
N GLN A 147 10.43 -18.69 -28.36
CA GLN A 147 11.36 -17.95 -29.21
C GLN A 147 11.93 -16.72 -28.50
N LEU A 148 11.07 -15.95 -27.83
CA LEU A 148 11.50 -14.79 -27.05
C LEU A 148 12.47 -15.20 -25.94
N ARG A 149 12.15 -16.25 -25.18
CA ARG A 149 13.04 -16.78 -24.14
C ARG A 149 14.40 -17.18 -24.71
N ALA A 150 14.43 -17.87 -25.84
CA ALA A 150 15.69 -18.26 -26.48
C ALA A 150 16.51 -17.05 -26.94
N ALA A 151 15.85 -15.97 -27.38
CA ALA A 151 16.51 -14.76 -27.85
C ALA A 151 17.17 -13.94 -26.73
N VAL A 152 16.61 -13.96 -25.53
CA VAL A 152 17.07 -13.14 -24.39
C VAL A 152 17.73 -13.95 -23.27
N LYS A 153 17.95 -15.26 -23.48
CA LYS A 153 18.46 -16.21 -22.48
C LYS A 153 19.74 -15.75 -21.76
N ASP A 154 20.56 -14.95 -22.44
CA ASP A 154 21.86 -14.48 -21.93
C ASP A 154 21.72 -13.15 -21.14
N GLU A 155 20.55 -12.52 -21.19
CA GLU A 155 20.27 -11.22 -20.58
C GLU A 155 19.19 -11.29 -19.48
N ALA A 156 18.17 -12.14 -19.65
CA ALA A 156 17.05 -12.25 -18.71
C ALA A 156 16.38 -13.63 -18.73
N ASP A 157 15.91 -14.05 -17.55
CA ASP A 157 15.00 -15.19 -17.43
C ASP A 157 13.55 -14.76 -17.71
N LEU A 158 12.94 -15.34 -18.73
CA LEU A 158 11.52 -15.12 -19.05
C LEU A 158 10.65 -16.15 -18.35
N LEU A 159 9.57 -15.68 -17.71
CA LEU A 159 8.58 -16.50 -17.03
C LEU A 159 7.23 -16.37 -17.77
N ALA A 160 6.57 -17.50 -18.00
CA ALA A 160 5.19 -17.52 -18.49
C ALA A 160 4.26 -17.83 -17.32
N ILE A 161 3.26 -16.99 -17.13
CA ILE A 161 2.28 -17.11 -16.05
C ILE A 161 0.94 -16.63 -16.60
N THR A 162 -0.08 -17.49 -16.60
CA THR A 162 -1.43 -17.06 -16.97
C THR A 162 -2.15 -16.42 -15.79
N TYR A 163 -3.24 -15.71 -16.08
CA TYR A 163 -4.18 -15.35 -15.03
C TYR A 163 -4.83 -16.60 -14.41
N ALA A 164 -5.16 -16.55 -13.13
CA ALA A 164 -5.84 -17.66 -12.45
C ALA A 164 -7.32 -17.69 -12.84
N ASN A 165 -7.74 -18.78 -13.49
CA ASN A 165 -9.14 -19.00 -13.88
C ASN A 165 -9.79 -20.09 -13.02
N ARG A 166 -11.10 -20.01 -12.80
CA ARG A 166 -11.83 -21.08 -12.09
C ARG A 166 -12.11 -22.24 -13.04
N TRP A 167 -11.78 -23.44 -12.60
CA TRP A 167 -12.04 -24.69 -13.32
C TRP A 167 -12.77 -25.68 -12.43
N ASP A 168 -13.61 -26.50 -13.05
CA ASP A 168 -14.24 -27.65 -12.42
C ASP A 168 -13.27 -28.83 -12.44
N LEU A 169 -13.01 -29.39 -11.26
CA LEU A 169 -12.12 -30.52 -11.05
C LEU A 169 -12.90 -31.71 -10.52
N THR A 170 -12.61 -32.89 -11.07
CA THR A 170 -13.20 -34.15 -10.60
C THR A 170 -12.10 -35.09 -10.16
N TYR A 171 -12.09 -35.48 -8.89
CA TYR A 171 -11.14 -36.48 -8.39
C TYR A 171 -11.67 -37.87 -8.66
N GLY A 172 -10.80 -38.80 -9.09
CA GLY A 172 -11.24 -40.14 -9.52
C GLY A 172 -11.99 -40.96 -8.46
N SER A 173 -11.86 -40.62 -7.18
CA SER A 173 -12.58 -41.26 -6.07
C SER A 173 -13.87 -40.55 -5.65
N ASP A 174 -14.10 -39.31 -6.10
CA ASP A 174 -15.23 -38.49 -5.68
C ASP A 174 -16.20 -38.26 -6.84
N GLN A 175 -17.48 -38.51 -6.58
CA GLN A 175 -18.59 -38.07 -7.44
C GLN A 175 -18.81 -36.55 -7.38
N GLU A 176 -18.08 -35.84 -6.50
CA GLU A 176 -18.19 -34.40 -6.33
C GLU A 176 -17.21 -33.65 -7.23
N MET A 177 -17.76 -32.70 -8.00
CA MET A 177 -16.99 -31.67 -8.69
C MET A 177 -16.62 -30.54 -7.73
N GLU A 178 -15.35 -30.17 -7.70
CA GLU A 178 -14.86 -29.01 -6.95
C GLU A 178 -14.41 -27.90 -7.89
N LYS A 179 -14.79 -26.65 -7.59
CA LYS A 179 -14.21 -25.48 -8.24
C LYS A 179 -12.91 -25.08 -7.58
N ALA A 180 -11.83 -25.07 -8.35
CA ALA A 180 -10.54 -24.54 -7.93
C ALA A 180 -10.04 -23.48 -8.91
N TYR A 181 -9.22 -22.55 -8.42
CA TYR A 181 -8.47 -21.67 -9.30
C TYR A 181 -7.29 -22.42 -9.87
N LEU A 182 -7.05 -22.22 -11.15
CA LEU A 182 -5.99 -22.89 -11.88
C LEU A 182 -5.15 -21.87 -12.62
N GLN A 183 -3.86 -22.08 -12.56
CA GLN A 183 -2.90 -21.15 -13.14
C GLN A 183 -1.83 -21.93 -13.88
N TYR A 184 -1.61 -21.56 -15.13
CA TYR A 184 -0.56 -22.15 -15.93
C TYR A 184 0.74 -21.35 -15.78
N VAL A 185 1.85 -22.06 -15.64
CA VAL A 185 3.18 -21.48 -15.41
C VAL A 185 4.24 -22.23 -16.21
N SER A 186 5.32 -21.53 -16.54
CA SER A 186 6.54 -22.13 -17.09
C SER A 186 7.24 -23.01 -16.06
N GLY A 187 7.87 -24.11 -16.51
CA GLY A 187 8.45 -25.10 -15.61
C GLY A 187 9.55 -24.61 -14.67
N TRP A 188 10.29 -23.58 -15.03
CA TRP A 188 11.37 -23.01 -14.20
C TRP A 188 10.89 -21.91 -13.24
N MET A 189 9.61 -21.51 -13.27
CA MET A 189 9.10 -20.39 -12.47
C MET A 189 9.38 -20.56 -10.98
N PHE A 190 9.09 -21.74 -10.42
CA PHE A 190 9.33 -22.02 -9.00
C PHE A 190 10.80 -21.90 -8.62
N GLY A 191 11.70 -22.36 -9.50
CA GLY A 191 13.15 -22.24 -9.33
C GLY A 191 13.62 -20.80 -9.38
N SER A 192 13.17 -20.03 -10.38
CA SER A 192 13.49 -18.60 -10.51
C SER A 192 13.00 -17.78 -9.31
N PHE A 193 11.87 -18.16 -8.71
CA PHE A 193 11.36 -17.51 -7.49
C PHE A 193 12.01 -18.00 -6.19
N GLY A 194 12.91 -18.99 -6.25
CA GLY A 194 13.55 -19.58 -5.07
C GLY A 194 12.58 -20.32 -4.16
N LEU A 195 11.45 -20.77 -4.70
CA LEU A 195 10.40 -21.44 -3.92
C LEU A 195 10.81 -22.88 -3.59
N ARG A 196 10.43 -23.33 -2.40
CA ARG A 196 10.65 -24.70 -1.93
C ARG A 196 9.31 -25.40 -1.73
N PRO A 197 9.21 -26.70 -2.09
CA PRO A 197 8.00 -27.46 -1.84
C PRO A 197 7.80 -27.66 -0.34
N ALA A 198 6.54 -27.67 0.10
CA ALA A 198 6.18 -28.18 1.41
C ALA A 198 6.16 -29.71 1.42
N LEU A 199 5.82 -30.33 0.28
CA LEU A 199 5.76 -31.79 0.11
C LEU A 199 5.98 -32.14 -1.37
N GLY A 200 6.62 -33.29 -1.65
CA GLY A 200 6.87 -33.75 -3.01
C GLY A 200 7.90 -32.88 -3.74
N ARG A 201 7.65 -32.58 -5.02
CA ARG A 201 8.51 -31.73 -5.85
C ARG A 201 7.73 -30.62 -6.52
N LEU A 202 8.41 -29.51 -6.83
CA LEU A 202 7.84 -28.47 -7.69
C LEU A 202 8.04 -28.83 -9.16
N LEU A 203 7.37 -28.06 -10.02
CA LEU A 203 7.55 -28.12 -11.46
C LEU A 203 8.97 -27.68 -11.83
N THR A 204 9.52 -28.29 -12.86
CA THR A 204 10.87 -28.02 -13.39
C THR A 204 10.83 -27.85 -14.91
N GLU A 205 11.91 -27.33 -15.50
CA GLU A 205 12.02 -27.21 -16.96
C GLU A 205 11.88 -28.55 -17.70
N ASN A 206 12.30 -29.66 -17.09
CA ASN A 206 12.18 -30.99 -17.69
C ASN A 206 10.73 -31.44 -17.90
N ASP A 207 9.82 -30.95 -17.07
CA ASP A 207 8.40 -31.26 -17.17
C ASP A 207 7.73 -30.46 -18.31
N ASP A 208 8.37 -29.38 -18.77
CA ASP A 208 7.86 -28.42 -19.77
C ASP A 208 8.45 -28.63 -21.19
N LEU A 209 9.14 -29.75 -21.43
CA LEU A 209 9.88 -29.99 -22.68
C LEU A 209 8.99 -30.33 -23.88
N LYS A 210 7.84 -30.98 -23.63
CA LYS A 210 6.95 -31.52 -24.67
C LYS A 210 5.49 -31.23 -24.33
N PRO A 211 4.72 -30.66 -25.28
CA PRO A 211 3.27 -30.56 -25.15
C PRO A 211 2.65 -31.94 -24.91
N GLY A 212 1.67 -31.99 -24.02
CA GLY A 212 0.90 -33.16 -23.56
C GLY A 212 1.65 -34.17 -22.71
N ALA A 213 2.99 -34.10 -22.63
CA ALA A 213 3.78 -35.22 -22.12
C ALA A 213 3.72 -35.40 -20.60
N HIS A 214 3.53 -34.30 -19.85
CA HIS A 214 3.60 -34.29 -18.39
C HIS A 214 2.44 -33.50 -17.80
N PRO A 215 1.26 -34.12 -17.59
CA PRO A 215 0.12 -33.47 -16.97
C PRO A 215 0.31 -33.41 -15.44
N TYR A 216 1.37 -32.74 -14.99
CA TYR A 216 1.68 -32.60 -13.57
C TYR A 216 1.10 -31.31 -13.00
N ALA A 217 0.68 -31.40 -11.74
CA ALA A 217 0.12 -30.30 -11.00
C ALA A 217 0.80 -30.14 -9.64
N VAL A 218 1.00 -28.88 -9.25
CA VAL A 218 1.41 -28.52 -7.89
C VAL A 218 0.24 -27.80 -7.22
N VAL A 219 -0.14 -28.25 -6.04
CA VAL A 219 -1.25 -27.62 -5.29
C VAL A 219 -0.72 -26.63 -4.26
N SER A 220 -1.50 -25.59 -3.94
CA SER A 220 -1.14 -24.68 -2.86
C SER A 220 -1.23 -25.35 -1.49
N TYR A 221 -0.45 -24.86 -0.52
CA TYR A 221 -0.47 -25.37 0.86
C TYR A 221 -1.86 -25.29 1.51
N ASP A 222 -2.61 -24.22 1.23
CA ASP A 222 -3.99 -24.04 1.71
C ASP A 222 -4.95 -25.07 1.10
N TYR A 223 -4.84 -25.31 -0.22
CA TYR A 223 -5.65 -26.30 -0.91
C TYR A 223 -5.38 -27.69 -0.34
N TRP A 224 -4.11 -28.06 -0.19
CA TRP A 224 -3.71 -29.33 0.40
C TRP A 224 -4.21 -29.50 1.84
N SER A 225 -4.10 -28.45 2.65
CA SER A 225 -4.56 -28.47 4.04
C SER A 225 -6.07 -28.67 4.16
N ARG A 226 -6.86 -27.97 3.34
CA ARG A 226 -8.33 -28.00 3.45
C ARG A 226 -8.94 -29.22 2.78
N ARG A 227 -8.46 -29.58 1.58
CA ARG A 227 -9.05 -30.66 0.77
C ARG A 227 -8.57 -32.04 1.19
N PHE A 228 -7.27 -32.16 1.43
CA PHE A 228 -6.64 -33.44 1.76
C PHE A 228 -6.30 -33.56 3.25
N GLY A 229 -6.66 -32.59 4.09
CA GLY A 229 -6.37 -32.65 5.53
C GLY A 229 -4.86 -32.72 5.85
N ARG A 230 -4.01 -32.18 4.96
CA ARG A 230 -2.54 -32.35 5.01
C ARG A 230 -2.07 -33.81 4.90
N ASP A 231 -2.84 -34.68 4.25
CA ASP A 231 -2.45 -36.07 4.00
C ASP A 231 -1.29 -36.12 2.98
N PRO A 232 -0.13 -36.71 3.33
CA PRO A 232 0.97 -36.89 2.39
C PRO A 232 0.61 -37.76 1.18
N LYS A 233 -0.41 -38.62 1.30
CA LYS A 233 -0.95 -39.43 0.21
C LYS A 233 -1.74 -38.61 -0.81
N ALA A 234 -1.74 -37.29 -0.71
CA ALA A 234 -2.19 -36.41 -1.78
C ALA A 234 -1.23 -36.43 -2.99
N ILE A 235 0.07 -36.66 -2.75
CA ILE A 235 1.04 -36.82 -3.84
C ILE A 235 0.76 -38.12 -4.60
N GLY A 236 0.77 -38.03 -5.92
CA GLY A 236 0.45 -39.13 -6.82
C GLY A 236 -1.04 -39.28 -7.12
N ARG A 237 -1.93 -38.60 -6.38
CA ARG A 237 -3.36 -38.58 -6.72
C ARG A 237 -3.59 -37.85 -8.03
N THR A 238 -4.64 -38.26 -8.73
CA THR A 238 -5.04 -37.68 -10.00
C THR A 238 -6.39 -37.00 -9.92
N PHE A 239 -6.55 -35.94 -10.69
CA PHE A 239 -7.82 -35.27 -10.93
C PHE A 239 -8.02 -35.01 -12.41
N ARG A 240 -9.29 -34.95 -12.82
CA ARG A 240 -9.68 -34.60 -14.17
C ARG A 240 -10.04 -33.12 -14.21
N MET A 241 -9.64 -32.48 -15.30
CA MET A 241 -10.07 -31.15 -15.68
C MET A 241 -10.49 -31.21 -17.14
N GLY A 242 -11.78 -31.01 -17.41
CA GLY A 242 -12.34 -31.32 -18.73
C GLY A 242 -12.08 -32.79 -19.11
N ASN A 243 -11.37 -33.00 -20.21
CA ASN A 243 -11.03 -34.34 -20.70
C ASN A 243 -9.65 -34.85 -20.25
N ASP A 244 -8.84 -34.00 -19.64
CA ASP A 244 -7.45 -34.31 -19.33
C ASP A 244 -7.28 -34.77 -17.87
N LEU A 245 -6.36 -35.71 -17.66
CA LEU A 245 -6.04 -36.27 -16.36
C LEU A 245 -4.70 -35.73 -15.88
N TYR A 246 -4.70 -35.08 -14.71
CA TYR A 246 -3.52 -34.50 -14.09
C TYR A 246 -3.13 -35.25 -12.82
N GLN A 247 -1.82 -35.34 -12.56
CA GLN A 247 -1.26 -35.93 -11.34
C GLN A 247 -0.65 -34.87 -10.44
N ILE A 248 -0.97 -34.92 -9.15
CA ILE A 248 -0.37 -34.05 -8.14
C ILE A 248 1.05 -34.55 -7.83
N VAL A 249 2.07 -33.75 -8.14
CA VAL A 249 3.49 -34.09 -7.90
C VAL A 249 4.10 -33.37 -6.70
N GLY A 250 3.43 -32.32 -6.21
CA GLY A 250 3.90 -31.58 -5.04
C GLY A 250 2.91 -30.58 -4.48
N VAL A 251 3.31 -30.03 -3.32
CA VAL A 251 2.63 -28.95 -2.62
C VAL A 251 3.58 -27.77 -2.55
N ALA A 252 3.13 -26.60 -2.99
CA ALA A 252 3.89 -25.36 -2.89
C ALA A 252 4.16 -24.98 -1.43
N GLY A 253 5.24 -24.24 -1.17
CA GLY A 253 5.59 -23.77 0.18
C GLY A 253 4.49 -22.92 0.82
N GLU A 254 4.40 -22.93 2.15
CA GLU A 254 3.35 -22.25 2.92
C GLU A 254 3.25 -20.74 2.64
N ARG A 255 4.38 -20.10 2.34
CA ARG A 255 4.44 -18.66 2.05
C ARG A 255 4.02 -18.31 0.62
N PHE A 256 3.85 -19.29 -0.26
CA PHE A 256 3.44 -19.07 -1.64
C PHE A 256 1.92 -19.05 -1.77
N THR A 257 1.36 -17.87 -1.99
CA THR A 257 -0.08 -17.66 -2.12
C THR A 257 -0.55 -17.50 -3.57
N GLY A 258 0.33 -17.71 -4.54
CA GLY A 258 0.10 -17.47 -5.96
C GLY A 258 0.88 -16.26 -6.49
N THR A 259 0.77 -16.00 -7.79
CA THR A 259 1.52 -14.93 -8.46
C THR A 259 0.68 -13.68 -8.75
N GLU A 260 -0.59 -13.69 -8.37
CA GLU A 260 -1.49 -12.53 -8.47
C GLU A 260 -1.81 -12.01 -7.07
N PRO A 261 -1.44 -10.76 -6.77
CA PRO A 261 -1.90 -10.09 -5.58
C PRO A 261 -3.44 -10.09 -5.52
N GLY A 262 -4.00 -10.31 -4.32
CA GLY A 262 -5.40 -9.98 -4.06
C GLY A 262 -6.40 -11.12 -4.23
N THR A 263 -5.98 -12.20 -4.88
CA THR A 263 -6.82 -13.39 -5.06
C THR A 263 -6.36 -14.48 -4.10
N VAL A 264 -6.76 -14.33 -2.84
CA VAL A 264 -6.64 -15.39 -1.83
C VAL A 264 -7.72 -16.42 -2.16
N THR A 265 -7.33 -17.68 -2.46
CA THR A 265 -8.08 -18.93 -2.21
C THR A 265 -7.79 -20.00 -3.29
N ARG A 266 -7.47 -21.23 -2.83
CA ARG A 266 -7.51 -22.53 -3.56
C ARG A 266 -6.95 -22.51 -4.99
N ARG A 267 -5.62 -22.59 -5.12
CA ARG A 267 -4.93 -22.62 -6.41
C ARG A 267 -4.29 -23.98 -6.69
N ILE A 268 -4.43 -24.42 -7.93
CA ILE A 268 -3.61 -25.45 -8.56
C ILE A 268 -2.75 -24.76 -9.62
N VAL A 269 -1.46 -25.01 -9.56
CA VAL A 269 -0.49 -24.50 -10.54
C VAL A 269 -0.13 -25.64 -11.49
N GLN A 270 -0.23 -25.37 -12.79
CA GLN A 270 -0.07 -26.33 -13.89
C GLN A 270 0.82 -25.75 -15.00
N PHE A 271 1.12 -26.53 -16.04
CA PHE A 271 1.91 -26.07 -17.19
C PHE A 271 1.07 -25.42 -18.28
N GLN A 272 1.54 -24.28 -18.80
CA GLN A 272 0.99 -23.74 -20.04
C GLN A 272 1.57 -24.56 -21.20
N GLN A 273 0.70 -25.16 -22.01
CA GLN A 273 1.07 -25.86 -23.24
C GLN A 273 0.34 -25.26 -24.43
#